data_AF-A0A453A0F5-F1
#
_entry.id   AF-A0A453A0F5-F1
#
_cell.length_a   1.000
_cell.length_b   1.000
_cell.length_c   1.000
_cell.angle_alpha   90.00
_cell.angle_beta   90.00
_cell.angle_gamma   90.00
#
_symmetry.space_group_name_H-M   'P 1'
#
loop_
_entity.id
_entity.type
_entity.pdbx_description
1 polymer ?
#
loop_
_entity_poly.entity_id
_entity_poly.type
_entity_poly.pdbx_seq_one_letter_code
_entity_poly.pdbx_strand_id
1 'polypeptide(L)'
;VQIKEAIISHGCFLRECKIEHSIIGVRSRLNSGSELKNAMMMGADSYETEDEISRLMSEGKVPIGVGENTKISNCIIDMNARIGRDVVISNKEGVQEADRPEEGYYIRSGIVVIQKNATIKDGTVV
;
A
#
# COMPACT_ATOMS: atom_id res chain seq x y z
N VAL A 1 2.80 -4.97 -16.16
CA VAL A 1 2.09 -3.91 -15.40
C VAL A 1 0.92 -3.43 -16.25
N GLN A 2 -0.25 -3.27 -15.66
CA GLN A 2 -1.42 -2.69 -16.33
C GLN A 2 -1.74 -1.33 -15.69
N ILE A 3 -1.78 -0.27 -16.50
CA ILE A 3 -1.94 1.10 -16.01
C ILE A 3 -3.11 1.74 -16.77
N LYS A 4 -4.06 2.31 -16.05
CA LYS A 4 -5.21 3.03 -16.61
C LYS A 4 -5.49 4.28 -15.78
N GLU A 5 -5.57 5.44 -16.42
CA GLU A 5 -5.95 6.71 -15.76
C GLU A 5 -5.09 7.02 -14.52
N ALA A 6 -3.79 6.77 -14.58
CA ALA A 6 -2.92 6.87 -13.41
C ALA A 6 -1.65 7.69 -13.69
N ILE A 7 -1.12 8.31 -12.63
CA ILE A 7 0.15 9.02 -12.64
C ILE A 7 1.18 8.18 -11.89
N ILE A 8 2.32 7.91 -12.53
CA ILE A 8 3.44 7.17 -11.92
C ILE A 8 4.63 8.11 -11.79
N SER A 9 5.12 8.28 -10.57
CA SER A 9 6.28 9.12 -10.28
C SER A 9 7.60 8.36 -10.47
N HIS A 10 8.72 9.06 -10.22
CA HIS A 10 10.06 8.55 -10.45
C HIS A 10 10.47 7.47 -9.45
N GLY A 11 11.35 6.57 -9.90
CA GLY A 11 11.98 5.57 -9.03
C GLY A 11 11.06 4.44 -8.55
N CYS A 12 9.89 4.27 -9.16
CA CYS A 12 8.96 3.23 -8.75
C CYS A 12 9.41 1.83 -9.19
N PHE A 13 9.19 0.83 -8.34
CA PHE A 13 9.35 -0.58 -8.63
C PHE A 13 7.98 -1.23 -8.76
N LEU A 14 7.55 -1.53 -9.99
CA LEU A 14 6.23 -2.09 -10.28
C LEU A 14 6.39 -3.50 -10.87
N ARG A 15 5.98 -4.53 -10.12
CA ARG A 15 6.03 -5.94 -10.54
C ARG A 15 4.61 -6.46 -10.74
N GLU A 16 4.28 -6.91 -11.95
CA GLU A 16 3.01 -7.60 -12.30
C GLU A 16 1.74 -7.08 -11.60
N CYS A 17 1.61 -5.75 -11.48
CA CYS A 17 0.51 -5.10 -10.76
C CYS A 17 -0.46 -4.39 -11.70
N LYS A 18 -1.63 -4.06 -11.14
CA LYS A 18 -2.72 -3.32 -11.80
C LYS A 18 -2.93 -2.00 -11.08
N ILE A 19 -2.89 -0.89 -11.80
CA ILE A 19 -3.08 0.46 -11.25
C ILE A 19 -4.15 1.16 -12.08
N GLU A 20 -5.28 1.51 -11.46
CA GLU A 20 -6.41 2.19 -12.09
C GLU A 20 -6.77 3.46 -11.33
N HIS A 21 -6.95 4.59 -12.03
CA HIS A 21 -7.45 5.84 -11.45
C HIS A 21 -6.74 6.22 -10.14
N SER A 22 -5.40 6.26 -10.19
CA SER A 22 -4.55 6.33 -8.99
C SER A 22 -3.30 7.17 -9.21
N ILE A 23 -2.72 7.67 -8.12
CA ILE A 23 -1.43 8.38 -8.11
C ILE A 23 -0.42 7.54 -7.35
N ILE A 24 0.68 7.19 -7.99
CA ILE A 24 1.80 6.45 -7.40
C ILE A 24 2.99 7.41 -7.24
N GLY A 25 3.28 7.76 -5.99
CA GLY A 25 4.33 8.69 -5.60
C GLY A 25 5.74 8.12 -5.73
N VAL A 26 6.73 8.95 -5.43
CA VAL A 26 8.14 8.64 -5.68
C VAL A 26 8.61 7.38 -4.94
N ARG A 27 9.49 6.59 -5.56
CA ARG A 27 10.11 5.40 -4.94
C ARG A 27 9.13 4.33 -4.47
N SER A 28 7.88 4.37 -4.92
CA SER A 28 6.85 3.39 -4.55
C SER A 28 7.23 1.99 -5.02
N ARG A 29 6.93 0.98 -4.20
CA ARG A 29 7.08 -0.44 -4.55
C ARG A 29 5.73 -1.14 -4.52
N LEU A 30 5.36 -1.76 -5.63
CA LEU A 30 4.17 -2.62 -5.76
C LEU A 30 4.61 -3.99 -6.26
N ASN A 31 4.31 -5.04 -5.50
CA ASN A 31 4.68 -6.41 -5.82
C ASN A 31 3.61 -7.14 -6.66
N SER A 32 3.97 -8.32 -7.15
CA SER A 32 3.16 -9.10 -8.08
C SER A 32 1.76 -9.39 -7.56
N GLY A 33 0.77 -9.30 -8.45
CA GLY A 33 -0.64 -9.53 -8.11
C GLY A 33 -1.31 -8.40 -7.33
N SER A 34 -0.59 -7.31 -6.99
CA SER A 34 -1.19 -6.16 -6.33
C SER A 34 -2.09 -5.36 -7.26
N GLU A 35 -3.17 -4.82 -6.71
CA GLU A 35 -4.17 -4.01 -7.41
C GLU A 35 -4.45 -2.73 -6.62
N LEU A 36 -4.19 -1.57 -7.23
CA LEU A 36 -4.53 -0.26 -6.67
C LEU A 36 -5.59 0.41 -7.55
N LYS A 37 -6.70 0.82 -6.93
CA LYS A 37 -7.81 1.49 -7.60
C LYS A 37 -8.29 2.69 -6.80
N ASN A 38 -8.51 3.85 -7.43
CA ASN A 38 -8.98 5.05 -6.72
C ASN A 38 -8.10 5.37 -5.50
N ALA A 39 -6.77 5.29 -5.66
CA ALA A 39 -5.84 5.38 -4.54
C ALA A 39 -4.75 6.43 -4.77
N MET A 40 -4.25 7.01 -3.68
CA MET A 40 -3.07 7.87 -3.68
C MET A 40 -2.01 7.22 -2.79
N MET A 41 -0.90 6.79 -3.38
CA MET A 41 0.27 6.32 -2.65
C MET A 41 1.33 7.43 -2.65
N MET A 42 1.73 7.91 -1.46
CA MET A 42 2.72 8.98 -1.33
C MET A 42 4.13 8.51 -1.71
N GLY A 43 4.47 7.26 -1.42
CA GLY A 43 5.72 6.62 -1.84
C GLY A 43 6.69 6.35 -0.70
N ALA A 44 7.99 6.50 -0.96
CA ALA A 44 9.03 6.24 0.02
C ALA A 44 10.18 7.27 0.03
N ASP A 45 10.72 7.52 1.23
CA ASP A 45 11.87 8.40 1.46
C ASP A 45 13.20 7.70 1.08
N SER A 46 13.23 6.37 1.14
CA SER A 46 14.40 5.53 0.86
C SER A 46 14.04 4.24 0.12
N TYR A 47 15.03 3.60 -0.50
CA TYR A 47 14.89 2.26 -1.05
C TYR A 47 15.36 1.22 -0.02
N GLU A 48 14.66 0.08 0.05
CA GLU A 48 15.17 -1.13 0.68
C GLU A 48 15.81 -2.01 -0.40
N THR A 49 17.04 -2.44 -0.15
CA THR A 49 17.78 -3.39 -1.00
C THR A 49 17.14 -4.77 -0.95
N GLU A 50 17.39 -5.61 -1.95
CA GLU A 50 16.81 -6.96 -1.97
C GLU A 50 17.32 -7.83 -0.79
N ASP A 51 18.54 -7.59 -0.28
CA ASP A 51 19.08 -8.26 0.92
C ASP A 51 18.34 -7.82 2.19
N GLU A 52 18.07 -6.52 2.35
CA GLU A 52 17.28 -6.01 3.47
C GLU A 52 15.85 -6.53 3.44
N ILE A 53 15.22 -6.54 2.26
CA ILE A 53 13.89 -7.11 2.04
C ILE A 53 13.87 -8.58 2.44
N SER A 54 14.84 -9.37 1.95
CA SER A 54 14.93 -10.81 2.25
C SER A 54 15.12 -11.07 3.74
N ARG A 55 15.91 -10.24 4.42
CA ARG A 55 16.10 -10.31 5.88
C ARG A 55 14.83 -9.94 6.64
N LEU A 56 14.14 -8.88 6.26
CA LEU A 56 12.87 -8.49 6.90
C LEU A 56 11.85 -9.63 6.78
N MET A 57 11.71 -10.20 5.59
CA MET A 57 10.78 -11.29 5.33
C MET A 57 11.13 -12.55 6.14
N SER A 58 12.41 -12.90 6.29
CA SER A 58 12.83 -14.05 7.10
C SER A 58 12.63 -13.84 8.61
N GLU A 59 12.65 -12.58 9.06
CA GLU A 59 12.28 -12.16 10.42
C GLU A 59 10.75 -12.02 10.61
N GLY A 60 9.94 -12.32 9.58
CA GLY A 60 8.48 -12.18 9.61
C GLY A 60 7.98 -10.74 9.59
N LYS A 61 8.80 -9.79 9.13
CA LYS A 61 8.48 -8.37 8.99
C LYS A 61 8.06 -8.03 7.56
N VAL A 62 7.38 -6.89 7.41
CA VAL A 62 6.85 -6.40 6.12
C VAL A 62 7.77 -5.32 5.54
N PRO A 63 8.24 -5.46 4.29
CA PRO A 63 8.98 -4.41 3.57
C PRO A 63 8.15 -3.16 3.27
N ILE A 64 8.81 -2.05 2.91
CA ILE A 64 8.14 -0.82 2.45
C ILE A 64 7.45 -1.07 1.12
N GLY A 65 6.22 -0.54 1.00
CA GLY A 65 5.40 -0.64 -0.19
C GLY A 65 4.24 -1.63 -0.03
N VAL A 66 3.79 -2.16 -1.15
CA VAL A 66 2.62 -3.04 -1.24
C VAL A 66 3.06 -4.47 -1.54
N GLY A 67 2.73 -5.39 -0.61
CA GLY A 67 2.99 -6.82 -0.72
C GLY A 67 2.21 -7.50 -1.84
N GLU A 68 2.53 -8.78 -2.04
CA GLU A 68 1.95 -9.60 -3.10
C GLU A 68 0.44 -9.82 -2.92
N ASN A 69 -0.29 -9.95 -4.02
CA ASN A 69 -1.73 -10.26 -4.04
C ASN A 69 -2.63 -9.30 -3.24
N THR A 70 -2.13 -8.12 -2.90
CA THR A 70 -2.83 -7.13 -2.10
C THR A 70 -3.73 -6.25 -2.95
N LYS A 71 -4.98 -6.03 -2.50
CA LYS A 71 -5.99 -5.24 -3.22
C LYS A 71 -6.39 -4.03 -2.40
N ILE A 72 -6.20 -2.85 -2.97
CA ILE A 72 -6.44 -1.57 -2.30
C ILE A 72 -7.35 -0.72 -3.17
N SER A 73 -8.47 -0.29 -2.59
CA SER A 73 -9.42 0.60 -3.23
C SER A 73 -9.84 1.75 -2.33
N ASN A 74 -9.97 2.96 -2.89
CA ASN A 74 -10.43 4.15 -2.17
C ASN A 74 -9.61 4.48 -0.91
N CYS A 75 -8.28 4.60 -1.09
CA CYS A 75 -7.33 4.66 0.01
C CYS A 75 -6.20 5.67 -0.25
N ILE A 76 -5.74 6.33 0.80
CA ILE A 76 -4.50 7.11 0.84
C ILE A 76 -3.46 6.29 1.60
N ILE A 77 -2.32 6.02 0.97
CA ILE A 77 -1.18 5.32 1.56
C ILE A 77 -0.08 6.35 1.78
N ASP A 78 0.20 6.69 3.03
CA ASP A 78 1.22 7.67 3.40
C ASP A 78 2.64 7.08 3.25
N MET A 79 3.65 7.94 3.42
CA MET A 79 5.05 7.68 3.17
C MET A 79 5.59 6.49 3.99
N ASN A 80 6.39 5.65 3.35
CA ASN A 80 7.06 4.49 3.97
C ASN A 80 6.10 3.47 4.63
N ALA A 81 4.82 3.45 4.25
CA ALA A 81 3.90 2.43 4.72
C ALA A 81 4.36 1.03 4.26
N ARG A 82 4.14 0.04 5.12
CA ARG A 82 4.53 -1.36 4.94
C ARG A 82 3.26 -2.20 4.89
N ILE A 83 2.77 -2.50 3.70
CA ILE A 83 1.53 -3.26 3.52
C ILE A 83 1.90 -4.69 3.16
N GLY A 84 1.44 -5.64 3.97
CA GLY A 84 1.69 -7.06 3.82
C GLY A 84 1.12 -7.67 2.54
N ARG A 85 1.31 -8.98 2.40
CA ARG A 85 0.69 -9.77 1.33
C ARG A 85 -0.75 -10.14 1.67
N ASP A 86 -1.54 -10.40 0.64
CA ASP A 86 -2.94 -10.83 0.74
C ASP A 86 -3.82 -9.85 1.55
N VAL A 87 -3.43 -8.57 1.61
CA VAL A 87 -4.18 -7.52 2.29
C VAL A 87 -5.32 -7.05 1.40
N VAL A 88 -6.46 -6.72 2.01
CA VAL A 88 -7.60 -6.10 1.33
C VAL A 88 -8.00 -4.83 2.04
N ILE A 89 -7.88 -3.68 1.38
CA ILE A 89 -8.35 -2.39 1.90
C ILE A 89 -9.44 -1.87 0.98
N SER A 90 -10.68 -1.86 1.46
CA SER A 90 -11.83 -1.44 0.67
C SER A 90 -12.95 -0.77 1.45
N ASN A 91 -12.93 -0.84 2.80
CA ASN A 91 -13.97 -0.26 3.66
C ASN A 91 -15.38 -0.69 3.21
N LYS A 92 -15.60 -2.01 3.08
CA LYS A 92 -16.85 -2.57 2.52
C LYS A 92 -18.09 -2.17 3.31
N GLU A 93 -17.92 -1.93 4.60
CA GLU A 93 -18.99 -1.51 5.51
C GLU A 93 -19.39 -0.04 5.33
N GLY A 94 -18.63 0.73 4.55
CA GLY A 94 -18.92 2.15 4.28
C GLY A 94 -18.74 3.03 5.51
N VAL A 95 -17.85 2.65 6.44
CA VAL A 95 -17.54 3.42 7.64
C VAL A 95 -17.10 4.82 7.24
N GLN A 96 -17.70 5.86 7.82
CA GLN A 96 -17.37 7.24 7.45
C GLN A 96 -16.17 7.77 8.23
N GLU A 97 -16.13 7.51 9.52
CA GLU A 97 -15.14 8.04 10.45
C GLU A 97 -14.71 6.92 11.40
N ALA A 98 -13.40 6.68 11.50
CA ALA A 98 -12.83 5.73 12.46
C ALA A 98 -11.38 6.10 12.78
N ASP A 99 -10.99 5.94 14.05
CA ASP A 99 -9.61 6.06 14.49
C ASP A 99 -9.09 4.70 14.95
N ARG A 100 -8.12 4.15 14.21
CA ARG A 100 -7.47 2.86 14.47
C ARG A 100 -5.94 2.99 14.47
N PRO A 101 -5.35 3.89 15.28
CA PRO A 101 -3.90 4.14 15.26
C PRO A 101 -3.07 2.89 15.58
N GLU A 102 -3.58 2.01 16.46
CA GLU A 102 -2.94 0.73 16.79
C GLU A 102 -2.92 -0.26 15.63
N GLU A 103 -3.82 -0.08 14.66
CA GLU A 103 -3.89 -0.88 13.43
C GLU A 103 -3.22 -0.14 12.25
N GLY A 104 -2.68 1.07 12.48
CA GLY A 104 -1.92 1.83 11.49
C GLY A 104 -2.76 2.59 10.47
N TYR A 105 -4.06 2.76 10.70
CA TYR A 105 -4.93 3.50 9.79
C TYR A 105 -6.02 4.30 10.50
N TYR A 106 -6.65 5.20 9.76
CA TYR A 106 -7.89 5.84 10.16
C TYR A 106 -8.78 6.00 8.92
N ILE A 107 -10.05 6.29 9.13
CA ILE A 107 -11.01 6.54 8.05
C ILE A 107 -11.56 7.96 8.22
N ARG A 108 -11.55 8.74 7.14
CA ARG A 108 -12.17 10.07 7.04
C ARG A 108 -13.03 10.15 5.80
N SER A 109 -14.28 10.56 5.93
CA SER A 109 -15.22 10.66 4.81
C SER A 109 -15.27 9.39 3.93
N GLY A 110 -15.17 8.21 4.57
CA GLY A 110 -15.17 6.92 3.86
C GLY A 110 -13.84 6.52 3.20
N ILE A 111 -12.82 7.37 3.24
CA ILE A 111 -11.49 7.10 2.67
C ILE A 111 -10.59 6.53 3.76
N VAL A 112 -10.03 5.34 3.50
CA VAL A 112 -9.02 4.73 4.38
C VAL A 112 -7.71 5.48 4.20
N VAL A 113 -7.05 5.83 5.31
CA VAL A 113 -5.73 6.46 5.30
C VAL A 113 -4.77 5.61 6.11
N ILE A 114 -3.81 4.99 5.43
CA ILE A 114 -2.69 4.26 6.05
C ILE A 114 -1.65 5.28 6.49
N GLN A 115 -1.27 5.24 7.76
CA GLN A 115 -0.40 6.24 8.37
C GLN A 115 1.06 6.10 7.92
N LYS A 116 1.83 7.20 8.00
CA LYS A 116 3.27 7.20 7.75
C LYS A 116 3.98 6.15 8.60
N ASN A 117 4.85 5.36 7.97
CA ASN A 117 5.60 4.25 8.60
C ASN A 117 4.73 3.13 9.21
N ALA A 118 3.41 3.15 9.01
CA ALA A 118 2.54 2.11 9.55
C ALA A 118 2.82 0.75 8.88
N THR A 119 2.56 -0.32 9.63
CA THR A 119 2.64 -1.68 9.12
C THR A 119 1.26 -2.32 9.17
N ILE A 120 0.74 -2.68 7.99
CA ILE A 120 -0.47 -3.48 7.84
C ILE A 120 -0.03 -4.93 7.62
N LYS A 121 -0.44 -5.82 8.53
CA LYS A 121 0.00 -7.22 8.55
C LYS A 121 -0.58 -8.00 7.37
N ASP A 122 0.09 -9.09 7.02
CA ASP A 122 -0.40 -10.06 6.03
C ASP A 122 -1.84 -10.49 6.31
N GLY A 123 -2.66 -10.58 5.26
CA GLY A 123 -4.05 -11.04 5.35
C GLY A 123 -5.04 -10.07 6.01
N THR A 124 -4.61 -8.86 6.39
CA THR A 124 -5.49 -7.86 7.00
C THR A 124 -6.61 -7.44 6.05
N VAL A 125 -7.84 -7.31 6.55
CA VAL A 125 -9.00 -6.82 5.81
C VAL A 125 -9.54 -5.56 6.49
N VAL A 126 -9.64 -4.47 5.73
CA VAL A 126 -10.16 -3.15 6.14
C VAL A 126 -11.35 -2.75 5.27
#